data_AF-A0A7I8EVB0-F1
#
_entry.id   AF-A0A7I8EVB0-F1
#
_cell.length_a   1.000
_cell.length_b   1.000
_cell.length_c   1.000
_cell.angle_alpha   90.00
_cell.angle_beta   90.00
_cell.angle_gamma   90.00
#
_symmetry.space_group_name_H-M   'P 1'
#
loop_
_entity.id
_entity.type
_entity.pdbx_description
1 polymer ?
#
loop_
_entity_poly.entity_id
_entity_poly.type
_entity_poly.pdbx_seq_one_letter_code
_entity_poly.pdbx_strand_id
1 'polypeptide(L)' 'MPSNSRITPMPLHEFRHRPAAPDLARLGQAVADGTLIPHIEVERSWEEIEELAQKMKSRAFTGRVVLHVR' A
#
# COMPACT_ATOMS: atom_id res chain seq x y z
N MET A 1 35.53 5.98 9.51
CA MET A 1 34.32 6.81 9.68
C MET A 1 33.22 6.23 8.80
N PRO A 2 32.04 5.85 9.31
CA PRO A 2 30.99 5.31 8.46
C PRO A 2 30.23 6.44 7.78
N SER A 3 30.09 6.34 6.45
CA SER A 3 29.28 7.21 5.63
C SER A 3 27.81 6.93 5.91
N ASN A 4 27.13 7.89 6.53
CA ASN A 4 25.70 7.83 6.81
C ASN A 4 24.93 8.08 5.50
N SER A 5 24.60 7.02 4.76
CA SER A 5 23.69 7.10 3.62
C SER A 5 22.29 7.48 4.11
N ARG A 6 22.01 8.78 4.11
CA ARG A 6 20.65 9.31 4.23
C ARG A 6 19.84 8.78 3.05
N ILE A 7 18.82 7.98 3.33
CA ILE A 7 17.80 7.63 2.35
C ILE A 7 17.00 8.91 2.11
N THR A 8 17.37 9.66 1.08
CA THR A 8 16.58 10.80 0.62
C THR A 8 15.28 10.24 0.03
N PRO A 9 14.09 10.54 0.60
CA PRO A 9 12.84 10.11 0.00
C PRO A 9 12.67 10.83 -1.34
N MET A 10 12.68 10.07 -2.44
CA MET A 10 12.46 10.60 -3.78
C MET A 10 10.95 10.84 -4.00
N PRO A 11 10.54 12.00 -4.54
CA PRO A 11 9.14 12.33 -4.76
C PRO A 11 8.50 11.46 -5.85
N LEU A 12 7.22 11.12 -5.68
CA LEU A 12 6.45 10.19 -6.53
C LEU A 12 6.47 10.52 -8.05
N HIS A 13 6.68 11.78 -8.43
CA HIS A 13 6.71 12.20 -9.83
C HIS A 13 7.99 11.79 -10.58
N GLU A 14 9.06 11.41 -9.87
CA GLU A 14 10.30 10.91 -10.46
C GLU A 14 10.20 9.43 -10.87
N PHE A 15 9.15 8.72 -10.46
CA PHE A 15 8.86 7.34 -10.90
C PHE A 15 8.25 7.26 -12.32
N ARG A 16 8.01 8.40 -12.99
CA ARG A 16 7.36 8.42 -14.32
C ARG A 16 8.12 7.71 -15.44
N HIS A 17 9.38 7.32 -15.23
CA HIS A 17 10.23 6.72 -16.26
C HIS A 17 10.54 5.23 -16.05
N ARG A 18 10.06 4.61 -14.98
CA ARG A 18 10.28 3.18 -14.74
C ARG A 18 8.97 2.41 -15.00
N PRO A 19 8.99 1.35 -15.82
CA PRO A 19 7.88 0.42 -15.89
C PRO A 19 7.55 -0.08 -14.49
N ALA A 20 6.28 -0.08 -14.10
CA ALA A 20 5.86 -0.57 -12.78
C ALA A 20 6.00 -2.11 -12.65
N ALA A 21 6.05 -2.82 -13.78
CA ALA A 21 6.03 -4.28 -13.81
C ALA A 21 7.19 -4.95 -13.03
N PRO A 22 8.47 -4.54 -13.15
CA PRO A 22 9.56 -5.15 -12.38
C PRO A 22 9.42 -4.92 -10.87
N ASP A 23 9.02 -3.71 -10.45
CA ASP A 23 8.86 -3.38 -9.04
C ASP A 23 7.64 -4.11 -8.45
N LEU A 24 6.55 -4.24 -9.21
CA LEU A 24 5.39 -5.03 -8.80
C LEU A 24 5.70 -6.52 -8.72
N ALA A 25 6.47 -7.07 -9.66
CA ALA A 25 6.91 -8.46 -9.62
C ALA A 25 7.73 -8.74 -8.36
N ARG A 26 8.64 -7.82 -8.00
CA ARG A 26 9.40 -7.91 -6.74
C ARG A 26 8.49 -7.87 -5.52
N LEU A 27 7.49 -6.99 -5.49
CA LEU A 27 6.52 -6.93 -4.40
C LEU A 27 5.71 -8.23 -4.30
N GLY A 28 5.26 -8.78 -5.43
CA GLY A 28 4.55 -10.05 -5.49
C GLY A 28 5.38 -11.20 -4.92
N GLN A 29 6.66 -11.28 -5.30
CA GLN A 29 7.57 -12.28 -4.76
C GLN A 29 7.77 -12.12 -3.24
N ALA A 30 7.95 -10.89 -2.75
CA ALA A 30 8.10 -10.65 -1.32
C ALA A 30 6.88 -11.09 -0.49
N VAL A 31 5.67 -10.92 -1.06
CA VAL A 31 4.42 -11.41 -0.46
C VAL A 31 4.36 -12.94 -0.51
N ALA A 32 4.69 -13.55 -1.64
CA ALA A 32 4.72 -15.01 -1.79
C ALA A 32 5.70 -15.69 -0.82
N ASP A 33 6.86 -15.07 -0.62
CA ASP A 33 7.91 -15.55 0.29
C ASP A 33 7.61 -15.23 1.77
N GLY A 34 6.53 -14.53 2.08
CA GLY A 34 6.16 -14.11 3.44
C GLY A 34 7.09 -13.04 4.05
N THR A 35 8.04 -12.51 3.28
CA THR A 35 8.95 -11.42 3.71
C THR A 35 8.25 -10.06 3.77
N LEU A 36 7.13 -9.92 3.06
CA LEU A 36 6.21 -8.80 3.16
C LEU A 36 4.81 -9.34 3.46
N ILE A 37 4.25 -8.99 4.62
CA ILE A 37 2.88 -9.35 5.00
C ILE A 37 2.03 -8.07 4.93
N PRO A 38 1.19 -7.88 3.89
CA PRO A 38 0.32 -6.73 3.80
C PRO A 38 -0.70 -6.76 4.95
N HIS A 39 -0.76 -5.69 5.73
CA HIS A 39 -1.79 -5.54 6.74
C HIS A 39 -3.07 -4.98 6.10
N ILE A 40 -4.14 -5.78 6.13
CA ILE A 40 -5.50 -5.37 5.81
C ILE A 40 -6.22 -5.16 7.14
N GLU A 41 -6.64 -3.93 7.39
CA GLU A 41 -7.34 -3.59 8.62
C GLU A 41 -8.82 -3.94 8.51
N VAL A 42 -9.42 -3.70 7.34
CA VAL A 42 -10.83 -3.99 7.07
C VAL A 42 -11.01 -4.53 5.66
N GLU A 43 -11.82 -5.56 5.53
CA GLU A 43 -12.25 -6.15 4.27
C GLU A 43 -13.78 -6.31 4.29
N ARG A 44 -14.47 -5.68 3.34
CA ARG A 44 -15.94 -5.53 3.34
C ARG A 44 -16.52 -5.51 1.93
N SER A 45 -17.84 -5.55 1.83
CA SER A 45 -18.55 -5.50 0.54
C SER A 45 -18.58 -4.07 -0.01
N TRP A 46 -18.60 -3.92 -1.34
CA TRP A 46 -18.69 -2.61 -2.00
C TRP A 46 -19.91 -1.80 -1.56
N GLU A 47 -21.01 -2.47 -1.22
CA GLU A 47 -22.26 -1.89 -0.75
C GLU A 47 -22.09 -1.10 0.57
N GLU A 48 -21.03 -1.37 1.32
CA GLU A 48 -20.71 -0.70 2.59
C GLU A 48 -19.83 0.55 2.41
N ILE A 49 -19.57 0.98 1.17
CA ILE A 49 -18.64 2.08 0.87
C ILE A 49 -18.96 3.38 1.60
N GLU A 50 -20.25 3.72 1.76
CA GLU A 50 -20.64 4.97 2.41
C GLU A 50 -20.16 5.01 3.87
N GLU A 51 -20.45 3.96 4.63
CA GLU A 51 -20.04 3.84 6.04
C GLU A 51 -18.52 3.85 6.16
N LEU A 52 -17.84 3.09 5.31
CA LEU A 52 -16.38 2.98 5.33
C LEU A 52 -15.71 4.30 4.95
N ALA A 53 -16.25 5.04 3.98
CA ALA A 53 -15.73 6.35 3.61
C ALA A 53 -15.84 7.36 4.77
N GLN A 54 -16.92 7.32 5.57
CA GLN A 54 -17.04 8.17 6.76
C GLN A 54 -16.03 7.80 7.84
N LYS A 55 -15.82 6.50 8.08
CA LYS A 55 -14.80 6.00 9.01
C LYS A 55 -13.37 6.35 8.55
N MET A 56 -13.09 6.29 7.26
CA MET A 56 -11.81 6.74 6.69
C MET A 56 -11.59 8.24 6.88
N LYS A 57 -12.62 9.07 6.62
CA LYS A 57 -12.54 10.53 6.83
C LYS A 57 -12.28 10.92 8.28
N SER A 58 -12.89 10.19 9.21
CA SER A 58 -12.67 10.37 10.66
C SER A 58 -11.37 9.74 11.17
N ARG A 59 -10.51 9.21 10.28
CA ARG A 59 -9.25 8.52 10.62
C ARG A 59 -9.45 7.35 11.58
N ALA A 60 -10.61 6.69 11.50
CA ALA A 60 -10.92 5.51 12.30
C ALA A 60 -10.13 4.26 11.84
N PHE A 61 -9.48 4.32 10.69
CA PHE A 61 -8.59 3.29 10.17
C PHE A 61 -7.17 3.85 10.01
N THR A 62 -6.18 3.04 10.37
CA THR A 62 -4.73 3.36 10.30
C THR A 62 -3.99 2.57 9.21
N GLY A 63 -4.66 1.59 8.61
CA GLY A 63 -4.18 0.64 7.62
C GLY A 63 -5.05 0.59 6.36
N ARG A 64 -4.98 -0.53 5.64
CA ARG A 64 -5.65 -0.68 4.33
C ARG A 64 -7.08 -1.18 4.51
N VAL A 65 -8.00 -0.55 3.79
CA VAL A 65 -9.38 -1.00 3.63
C VAL A 65 -9.53 -1.60 2.24
N VAL A 66 -10.03 -2.83 2.16
CA VAL A 66 -10.29 -3.57 0.91
C VAL A 66 -11.80 -3.71 0.73
N LEU A 67 -12.28 -3.42 -0.48
CA LEU A 67 -13.69 -3.59 -0.85
C LEU A 67 -13.82 -4.68 -1.91
N HIS A 68 -14.70 -5.64 -1.67
CA HIS A 68 -15.08 -6.63 -2.67
C HIS A 68 -16.16 -6.07 -3.58
N VAL A 69 -15.85 -6.01 -4.87
CA VAL A 69 -16.83 -5.71 -5.91
C VAL A 69 -17.26 -7.05 -6.49
N ARG A 70 -18.49 -7.48 -6.19
CA ARG A 70 -19.09 -8.67 -6.80
C ARG A 70 -20.09 -8.26 -7.86
#